data_AF-A0A358C657-F1
#
_entry.id   AF-A0A358C657-F1
#
_cell.length_a   1.000
_cell.length_b   1.000
_cell.length_c   1.000
_cell.angle_alpha   90.00
_cell.angle_beta   90.00
_cell.angle_gamma   90.00
#
_symmetry.space_group_name_H-M   'P 1'
#
loop_
_entity.id
_entity.type
_entity.pdbx_description
1 polymer ?
#
loop_
_entity_poly.entity_id
_entity_poly.type
_entity_poly.pdbx_seq_one_letter_code
_entity_poly.pdbx_strand_id
1 'polypeptide(L)'
;HEQLRIYGKILGVTVHAVRDAADLRLALSELRNKHTVLIDTVGMSQRDQAVAEQVEMLCQAGKPIKRLLLLNATSHGDTLNEVVQAYQTRGLDGCILSKVDEAASLGPALDCAIRHELNVHYLATGQRVPEDLHLANRQYLIHRAFKTRTLSSPWKLDDSELAFALSGMQTPNRESAVALG
;
A
#
# COMPACT_ATOMS: atom_id res chain seq x y z
N HIS A 1 -10.06 -21.65 1.29
CA HIS A 1 -10.42 -20.65 2.31
C HIS A 1 -10.89 -21.31 3.61
N GLU A 2 -9.99 -22.00 4.32
CA GLU A 2 -10.34 -22.63 5.60
C GLU A 2 -10.29 -21.63 6.76
N GLN A 3 -9.27 -20.75 6.78
CA GLN A 3 -9.10 -19.72 7.82
C GLN A 3 -10.31 -18.76 7.93
N LEU A 4 -10.82 -18.24 6.81
CA LEU A 4 -12.01 -17.38 6.80
C LEU A 4 -13.24 -18.06 7.36
N ARG A 5 -13.43 -19.36 7.08
CA ARG A 5 -14.55 -20.14 7.63
C ARG A 5 -14.41 -20.34 9.14
N ILE A 6 -13.19 -20.52 9.63
CA ILE A 6 -12.90 -20.59 11.07
C ILE A 6 -13.26 -19.26 11.75
N TYR A 7 -12.76 -18.13 11.23
CA TYR A 7 -13.11 -16.80 11.78
C TYR A 7 -14.61 -16.51 11.67
N GLY A 8 -15.24 -16.88 10.57
CA GLY A 8 -16.70 -16.75 10.39
C GLY A 8 -17.47 -17.50 11.48
N LYS A 9 -17.05 -18.73 11.80
CA LYS A 9 -17.64 -19.52 12.89
C LYS A 9 -17.41 -18.88 14.26
N ILE A 10 -16.21 -18.39 14.55
CA ILE A 10 -15.88 -17.72 15.83
C ILE A 10 -16.73 -16.47 16.03
N LEU A 11 -16.93 -15.68 14.97
CA LEU A 11 -17.68 -14.42 15.00
C LEU A 11 -19.19 -14.60 14.78
N GLY A 12 -19.66 -15.82 14.50
CA GLY A 12 -21.07 -16.10 14.19
C GLY A 12 -21.55 -15.44 12.89
N VAL A 13 -20.67 -15.23 11.91
CA VAL A 13 -20.98 -14.61 10.61
C VAL A 13 -20.94 -15.64 9.48
N THR A 14 -21.82 -15.48 8.49
CA THR A 14 -21.89 -16.35 7.31
C THR A 14 -20.76 -16.03 6.34
N VAL A 15 -20.15 -17.08 5.76
CA VAL A 15 -19.08 -16.95 4.77
C VAL A 15 -19.56 -17.54 3.46
N HIS A 16 -19.62 -16.71 2.41
CA HIS A 16 -20.04 -17.10 1.07
C HIS A 16 -18.81 -17.21 0.16
N ALA A 17 -18.72 -18.30 -0.60
CA ALA A 17 -17.70 -18.43 -1.64
C ALA A 17 -18.26 -17.87 -2.94
N VAL A 18 -17.52 -16.98 -3.58
CA VAL A 18 -17.92 -16.26 -4.80
C VAL A 18 -16.87 -16.50 -5.86
N ARG A 19 -17.28 -16.87 -7.08
CA ARG A 19 -16.35 -17.16 -8.19
C ARG A 19 -16.30 -16.05 -9.23
N ASP A 20 -17.43 -15.40 -9.47
CA ASP A 20 -17.56 -14.37 -10.50
C ASP A 20 -18.51 -13.23 -10.07
N ALA A 21 -18.71 -12.27 -10.97
CA ALA A 21 -19.57 -11.11 -10.71
C ALA A 21 -21.06 -11.47 -10.53
N ALA A 22 -21.53 -12.55 -11.16
CA ALA A 22 -22.92 -12.99 -11.02
C ALA A 22 -23.16 -13.62 -9.64
N ASP A 23 -22.24 -14.47 -9.20
CA ASP A 23 -22.21 -15.01 -7.83
C ASP A 23 -22.16 -13.89 -6.79
N LEU A 24 -21.32 -12.87 -7.04
CA LEU A 24 -21.19 -11.73 -6.12
C LEU A 24 -22.49 -10.94 -6.01
N ARG A 25 -23.16 -10.67 -7.13
CA ARG A 25 -24.47 -9.99 -7.16
C ARG A 25 -25.51 -10.75 -6.36
N LEU A 26 -25.57 -12.07 -6.53
CA LEU A 26 -26.51 -12.92 -5.80
C LEU A 26 -26.23 -12.87 -4.29
N ALA A 27 -24.97 -13.06 -3.88
CA ALA A 27 -24.58 -13.01 -2.47
C ALA A 27 -24.90 -11.64 -1.83
N LEU A 28 -24.62 -10.53 -2.51
CA LEU A 28 -24.95 -9.19 -2.02
C LEU A 28 -26.45 -8.90 -1.95
N SER A 29 -27.26 -9.59 -2.77
CA SER A 29 -28.73 -9.53 -2.69
C SER A 29 -29.25 -10.26 -1.46
N GLU A 30 -28.73 -11.45 -1.17
CA GLU A 30 -29.07 -12.23 0.02
C GLU A 30 -28.68 -11.50 1.31
N LEU A 31 -27.53 -10.82 1.29
CA LEU A 31 -26.98 -10.07 2.42
C LEU A 31 -27.53 -8.63 2.53
N ARG A 32 -28.57 -8.26 1.75
CA ARG A 32 -29.08 -6.87 1.69
C ARG A 32 -29.53 -6.27 3.03
N ASN A 33 -29.86 -7.12 4.00
CA ASN A 33 -30.30 -6.70 5.35
C ASN A 33 -29.13 -6.61 6.36
N LYS A 34 -27.88 -6.84 5.94
CA LYS A 34 -26.70 -6.69 6.78
C LYS A 34 -26.21 -5.24 6.72
N HIS A 35 -25.78 -4.71 7.87
CA HIS A 35 -25.18 -3.38 7.96
C HIS A 35 -23.83 -3.31 7.23
N THR A 36 -23.05 -4.39 7.25
CA THR A 36 -21.72 -4.43 6.65
C THR A 36 -21.46 -5.82 6.09
N VAL A 37 -20.88 -5.86 4.88
CA VAL A 37 -20.40 -7.08 4.22
C VAL A 37 -18.92 -6.86 3.92
N LEU A 38 -18.06 -7.75 4.41
CA LEU A 38 -16.64 -7.74 4.10
C LEU A 38 -16.38 -8.74 2.97
N ILE A 39 -15.66 -8.31 1.95
CA ILE A 39 -15.29 -9.13 0.80
C ILE A 39 -13.78 -9.34 0.89
N ASP A 40 -13.36 -10.59 1.06
CA ASP A 40 -11.95 -10.96 0.95
C ASP A 40 -11.65 -11.35 -0.50
N THR A 41 -10.51 -10.88 -1.00
CA THR A 41 -10.06 -11.12 -2.38
C THR A 41 -8.81 -11.98 -2.36
N VAL A 42 -8.65 -12.79 -3.40
CA VAL A 42 -7.40 -13.54 -3.59
C VAL A 42 -6.24 -12.58 -3.77
N GLY A 43 -5.16 -12.77 -3.00
CA GLY A 43 -3.93 -12.03 -3.16
C GLY A 43 -3.24 -12.42 -4.47
N MET A 44 -2.92 -11.42 -5.31
CA MET A 44 -2.31 -11.58 -6.61
C MET A 44 -1.04 -10.74 -6.71
N SER A 45 -0.15 -11.11 -7.62
CA SER A 45 0.95 -10.22 -8.03
C SER A 45 0.36 -9.00 -8.75
N GLN A 46 0.88 -7.81 -8.49
CA GLN A 46 0.45 -6.58 -9.17
C GLN A 46 0.70 -6.59 -10.69
N ARG A 47 1.53 -7.52 -11.16
CA ARG A 47 1.85 -7.71 -12.59
C ARG A 47 0.97 -8.76 -13.26
N ASP A 48 0.09 -9.41 -12.49
CA ASP A 48 -0.84 -10.41 -13.02
C ASP A 48 -2.02 -9.71 -13.72
N GLN A 49 -2.37 -10.20 -14.91
CA GLN A 49 -3.53 -9.69 -15.66
C GLN A 49 -4.84 -9.93 -14.91
N ALA A 50 -4.89 -10.97 -14.05
CA ALA A 50 -6.04 -11.28 -13.22
C ALA A 50 -6.41 -10.17 -12.22
N VAL A 51 -5.49 -9.23 -11.91
CA VAL A 51 -5.79 -8.07 -11.07
C VAL A 51 -6.88 -7.21 -11.71
N ALA A 52 -6.77 -6.93 -13.01
CA ALA A 52 -7.76 -6.14 -13.72
C ALA A 52 -9.11 -6.84 -13.74
N GLU A 53 -9.12 -8.15 -13.98
CA GLU A 53 -10.35 -8.97 -13.97
C GLU A 53 -11.03 -8.96 -12.60
N GLN A 54 -10.27 -9.07 -11.51
CA GLN A 54 -10.80 -8.99 -10.14
C GLN A 54 -11.40 -7.60 -9.85
N VAL A 55 -10.73 -6.53 -10.28
CA VAL A 55 -11.25 -5.16 -10.12
C VAL A 55 -12.55 -4.97 -10.90
N GLU A 56 -12.62 -5.45 -12.14
CA GLU A 56 -13.85 -5.40 -12.94
C GLU A 56 -14.98 -6.20 -12.32
N MET A 57 -14.70 -7.41 -11.83
CA MET A 57 -15.68 -8.26 -11.15
C MET A 57 -16.34 -7.56 -9.95
N LEU A 58 -15.53 -6.88 -9.12
CA LEU A 58 -16.04 -6.07 -8.00
C LEU A 58 -16.89 -4.90 -8.50
N CYS A 59 -16.49 -4.22 -9.58
CA CYS A 59 -17.27 -3.11 -10.13
C CYS A 59 -18.62 -3.55 -10.72
N GLN A 60 -18.69 -4.78 -11.24
CA GLN A 60 -19.89 -5.38 -11.83
C GLN A 60 -20.83 -6.04 -10.80
N ALA A 61 -20.53 -5.89 -9.50
CA ALA A 61 -21.34 -6.40 -8.40
C ALA A 61 -22.71 -5.70 -8.22
N GLY A 62 -23.03 -4.70 -9.05
CA GLY A 62 -24.33 -4.02 -9.05
C GLY A 62 -24.59 -3.11 -7.84
N LYS A 63 -23.59 -2.94 -6.97
CA LYS A 63 -23.62 -2.00 -5.83
C LYS A 63 -22.26 -1.33 -5.69
N PRO A 64 -22.19 -0.08 -5.19
CA PRO A 64 -20.91 0.54 -4.85
C PRO A 64 -20.19 -0.28 -3.77
N ILE A 65 -18.97 -0.72 -4.07
CA ILE A 65 -18.08 -1.42 -3.13
C ILE A 65 -16.96 -0.47 -2.76
N LYS A 66 -16.77 -0.24 -1.45
CA LYS A 66 -15.62 0.53 -0.98
C LYS A 66 -14.37 -0.31 -1.04
N ARG A 67 -13.36 0.10 -1.82
CA ARG A 67 -12.15 -0.68 -2.06
C ARG A 67 -10.99 -0.13 -1.24
N LEU A 68 -10.51 -0.93 -0.29
CA LEU A 68 -9.32 -0.63 0.51
C LEU A 68 -8.16 -1.48 0.04
N LEU A 69 -7.07 -0.83 -0.37
CA LEU A 69 -5.86 -1.51 -0.81
C LEU A 69 -4.95 -1.83 0.39
N LEU A 70 -4.51 -3.07 0.52
CA LEU A 70 -3.53 -3.45 1.54
C LEU A 70 -2.12 -3.18 1.01
N LEU A 71 -1.40 -2.25 1.63
CA LEU A 71 -0.02 -1.92 1.29
C LEU A 71 0.93 -2.50 2.34
N ASN A 72 1.93 -3.25 1.90
CA ASN A 72 2.95 -3.79 2.80
C ASN A 72 4.00 -2.70 3.12
N ALA A 73 4.06 -2.24 4.37
CA ALA A 73 4.97 -1.17 4.77
C ALA A 73 6.46 -1.55 4.68
N THR A 74 6.79 -2.84 4.54
CA THR A 74 8.19 -3.31 4.37
C THR A 74 8.65 -3.31 2.91
N SER A 75 7.74 -3.09 1.96
CA SER A 75 8.05 -3.10 0.53
C SER A 75 8.81 -1.85 0.08
N HIS A 76 9.55 -1.98 -1.02
CA HIS A 76 10.21 -0.86 -1.66
C HIS A 76 9.18 0.12 -2.26
N GLY A 77 9.55 1.40 -2.36
CA GLY A 77 8.67 2.45 -2.90
C GLY A 77 8.16 2.13 -4.30
N ASP A 78 9.03 1.65 -5.18
CA ASP A 78 8.65 1.28 -6.56
C ASP A 78 7.64 0.12 -6.59
N THR A 79 7.82 -0.89 -5.73
CA THR A 79 6.86 -2.01 -5.61
C THR A 79 5.50 -1.52 -5.13
N LEU A 80 5.49 -0.64 -4.12
CA LEU A 80 4.24 -0.04 -3.64
C LEU A 80 3.55 0.78 -4.74
N ASN A 81 4.31 1.54 -5.50
CA ASN A 81 3.80 2.32 -6.62
C ASN A 81 3.20 1.44 -7.72
N GLU A 82 3.86 0.35 -8.11
CA GLU A 82 3.30 -0.64 -9.06
C GLU A 82 1.99 -1.24 -8.54
N VAL A 83 1.92 -1.57 -7.24
CA VAL A 83 0.71 -2.11 -6.62
C VAL A 83 -0.44 -1.11 -6.70
N VAL A 84 -0.23 0.16 -6.33
CA VAL A 84 -1.29 1.16 -6.41
C VAL A 84 -1.75 1.34 -7.86
N GLN A 85 -0.82 1.44 -8.81
CA GLN A 85 -1.14 1.61 -10.23
C GLN A 85 -1.97 0.45 -10.79
N ALA A 86 -1.69 -0.79 -10.38
CA ALA A 86 -2.44 -1.96 -10.84
C ALA A 86 -3.90 -1.98 -10.35
N TYR A 87 -4.17 -1.47 -9.14
CA TYR A 87 -5.50 -1.56 -8.52
C TYR A 87 -6.35 -0.27 -8.65
N GLN A 88 -5.75 0.87 -9.00
CA GLN A 88 -6.42 2.18 -8.97
C GLN A 88 -7.39 2.47 -10.13
N THR A 89 -7.38 1.70 -11.22
CA THR A 89 -8.13 2.01 -12.47
C THR A 89 -9.63 2.28 -12.28
N ARG A 90 -10.24 1.76 -11.21
CA ARG A 90 -11.65 1.98 -10.85
C ARG A 90 -11.86 2.73 -9.52
N GLY A 91 -10.85 3.46 -9.04
CA GLY A 91 -10.88 4.28 -7.82
C GLY A 91 -10.76 3.49 -6.50
N LEU A 92 -9.91 3.95 -5.59
CA LEU A 92 -9.73 3.34 -4.26
C LEU A 92 -10.31 4.28 -3.20
N ASP A 93 -10.99 3.73 -2.19
CA ASP A 93 -11.47 4.52 -1.04
C ASP A 93 -10.35 4.82 -0.04
N GLY A 94 -9.21 4.13 -0.19
CA GLY A 94 -8.03 4.33 0.62
C GLY A 94 -7.20 3.05 0.75
N CYS A 95 -6.37 3.00 1.78
CA CYS A 95 -5.49 1.89 2.03
C CYS A 95 -5.39 1.52 3.51
N ILE A 96 -4.80 0.35 3.75
CA ILE A 96 -4.38 -0.14 5.05
C ILE A 96 -2.87 -0.41 4.93
N LEU A 97 -2.09 0.14 5.85
CA LEU A 97 -0.67 -0.18 5.93
C LEU A 97 -0.49 -1.42 6.82
N SER A 98 0.04 -2.49 6.26
CA SER A 98 0.34 -3.73 7.01
C SER A 98 1.82 -3.83 7.34
N LYS A 99 2.16 -4.67 8.34
CA LYS A 99 3.53 -4.92 8.78
C LYS A 99 4.27 -3.65 9.21
N VAL A 100 3.54 -2.73 9.83
CA VAL A 100 4.04 -1.40 10.24
C VAL A 100 5.10 -1.51 11.35
N ASP A 101 5.01 -2.56 12.16
CA ASP A 101 5.95 -2.95 13.20
C ASP A 101 7.28 -3.50 12.63
N GLU A 102 7.21 -4.26 11.54
CA GLU A 102 8.37 -4.86 10.84
C GLU A 102 9.12 -3.86 9.95
N ALA A 103 8.45 -2.79 9.51
CA ALA A 103 9.03 -1.81 8.59
C ALA A 103 10.24 -1.08 9.20
N ALA A 104 11.38 -1.13 8.49
CA ALA A 104 12.58 -0.39 8.87
C ALA A 104 12.38 1.13 8.80
N SER A 105 11.54 1.59 7.87
CA SER A 105 11.06 2.96 7.72
C SER A 105 9.66 2.94 7.13
N LEU A 106 8.78 3.83 7.59
CA LEU A 106 7.47 4.05 6.98
C LEU A 106 7.50 5.05 5.81
N GLY A 107 8.66 5.68 5.55
CA GLY A 107 8.81 6.70 4.52
C GLY A 107 8.26 6.28 3.15
N PRO A 108 8.70 5.16 2.56
CA PRO A 108 8.21 4.73 1.24
C PRO A 108 6.70 4.46 1.18
N ALA A 109 6.14 3.86 2.24
CA ALA A 109 4.70 3.58 2.32
C ALA A 109 3.85 4.85 2.45
N LEU A 110 4.30 5.79 3.29
CA LEU A 110 3.63 7.09 3.45
C LEU A 110 3.77 7.95 2.20
N ASP A 111 4.96 7.97 1.61
CA ASP A 111 5.21 8.65 0.34
C ASP A 111 4.29 8.14 -0.77
N CYS A 112 4.19 6.82 -0.93
CA CYS A 112 3.26 6.20 -1.88
C CYS A 112 1.81 6.60 -1.59
N ALA A 113 1.35 6.51 -0.33
CA ALA A 113 0.00 6.90 0.04
C ALA A 113 -0.28 8.39 -0.25
N ILE A 114 0.68 9.29 0.01
CA ILE A 114 0.55 10.72 -0.26
C ILE A 114 0.52 11.00 -1.76
N ARG A 115 1.45 10.43 -2.55
CA ARG A 115 1.53 10.65 -4.01
C ARG A 115 0.28 10.21 -4.75
N HIS A 116 -0.37 9.15 -4.27
CA HIS A 116 -1.60 8.61 -4.85
C HIS A 116 -2.87 9.07 -4.11
N GLU A 117 -2.75 10.04 -3.20
CA GLU A 117 -3.86 10.62 -2.43
C GLU A 117 -4.73 9.57 -1.71
N LEU A 118 -4.10 8.48 -1.23
CA LEU A 118 -4.79 7.40 -0.54
C LEU A 118 -5.03 7.75 0.93
N ASN A 119 -6.30 7.72 1.32
CA ASN A 119 -6.68 7.78 2.73
C ASN A 119 -6.19 6.52 3.46
N VAL A 120 -5.26 6.69 4.41
CA VAL A 120 -4.85 5.59 5.29
C VAL A 120 -5.93 5.41 6.37
N HIS A 121 -6.66 4.30 6.31
CA HIS A 121 -7.75 4.03 7.26
C HIS A 121 -7.26 3.26 8.49
N TYR A 122 -6.42 2.24 8.27
CA TYR A 122 -5.92 1.37 9.33
C TYR A 122 -4.43 1.08 9.20
N LEU A 123 -3.84 0.68 10.33
CA LEU A 123 -2.48 0.20 10.48
C LEU A 123 -2.54 -1.19 11.11
N ALA A 124 -1.91 -2.18 10.48
CA ALA A 124 -1.71 -3.49 11.08
C ALA A 124 -0.26 -3.63 11.57
N THR A 125 -0.10 -3.90 12.86
CA THR A 125 1.18 -3.88 13.58
C THR A 125 1.53 -5.23 14.22
N GLY A 126 0.95 -6.32 13.72
CA GLY A 126 1.17 -7.66 14.26
C GLY A 126 0.18 -8.69 13.70
N GLN A 127 0.09 -9.83 14.37
CA GLN A 127 -0.65 -11.01 13.91
C GLN A 127 -1.90 -11.32 14.75
N ARG A 128 -2.10 -10.64 15.89
CA ARG A 128 -3.23 -10.89 16.78
C ARG A 128 -4.50 -10.26 16.28
N VAL A 129 -5.60 -11.01 16.38
CA VAL A 129 -6.93 -10.58 15.95
C VAL A 129 -7.85 -10.53 17.17
N PRO A 130 -8.46 -9.37 17.49
CA PRO A 130 -8.48 -8.11 16.73
C PRO A 130 -7.40 -7.08 17.14
N GLU A 131 -6.50 -7.41 18.06
CA GLU A 131 -5.75 -6.42 18.83
C GLU A 131 -4.70 -5.64 18.04
N ASP A 132 -4.12 -6.21 16.99
CA ASP A 132 -3.02 -5.59 16.23
C ASP A 132 -3.49 -4.78 15.02
N LEU A 133 -4.79 -4.49 14.90
CA LEU A 133 -5.37 -3.62 13.88
C LEU A 133 -5.85 -2.30 14.51
N HIS A 134 -5.28 -1.19 14.06
CA HIS A 134 -5.52 0.13 14.64
C HIS A 134 -6.04 1.11 13.59
N LEU A 135 -6.85 2.08 14.02
CA LEU A 135 -7.15 3.26 13.20
C LEU A 135 -5.85 4.03 12.93
N ALA A 136 -5.76 4.63 11.74
CA ALA A 136 -4.61 5.44 11.39
C ALA A 136 -4.44 6.63 12.34
N ASN A 137 -3.29 6.65 13.04
CA ASN A 137 -2.94 7.72 13.96
C ASN A 137 -1.84 8.60 13.34
N ARG A 138 -2.19 9.86 13.06
CA ARG A 138 -1.28 10.83 12.41
C ARG A 138 0.00 11.06 13.20
N GLN A 139 -0.10 11.24 14.51
CA GLN A 139 1.05 11.49 15.38
C GLN A 139 1.98 10.28 15.39
N TYR A 140 1.42 9.06 15.46
CA TYR A 140 2.17 7.82 15.39
C TYR A 140 2.90 7.68 14.04
N LEU A 141 2.23 7.95 12.93
CA LEU A 141 2.83 7.84 11.58
C LEU A 141 3.94 8.86 11.37
N ILE A 142 3.72 10.12 11.74
CA ILE A 142 4.75 11.18 11.68
C ILE A 142 5.94 10.78 12.55
N HIS A 143 5.69 10.40 13.80
CA HIS A 143 6.77 9.97 14.70
C HIS A 143 7.55 8.79 14.12
N ARG A 144 6.89 7.76 13.58
CA ARG A 144 7.56 6.60 12.97
C ARG A 144 8.30 6.94 11.68
N ALA A 145 7.80 7.87 10.87
CA ALA A 145 8.47 8.32 9.65
C ALA A 145 9.78 9.06 9.95
N PHE A 146 9.77 9.91 10.99
CA PHE A 146 10.93 10.71 11.41
C PHE A 146 11.76 10.06 12.51
N LYS A 147 11.35 8.90 13.05
CA LYS A 147 12.16 8.11 13.95
C LYS A 147 13.28 7.48 13.14
N THR A 148 14.26 8.32 12.81
CA THR A 148 15.56 7.94 12.28
C THR A 148 16.07 6.79 13.14
N ARG A 149 16.41 5.64 12.53
CA ARG A 149 17.30 4.68 13.19
C ARG A 149 18.65 5.37 13.31
N THR A 150 18.83 6.16 14.37
CA THR A 150 20.01 6.97 14.72
C THR A 150 21.23 6.14 15.13
N LEU A 151 21.33 4.89 14.69
CA LEU A 151 22.47 4.05 14.97
C LEU A 151 22.96 3.47 13.63
N SER A 152 23.99 4.12 13.07
CA SER A 152 24.86 3.57 12.03
C SER A 152 24.13 2.94 10.83
N SER A 153 23.26 3.70 10.16
CA SER A 153 22.80 3.29 8.82
C SER A 153 23.99 3.30 7.85
N PRO A 154 24.24 2.24 7.07
CA PRO A 154 25.23 2.24 5.99
C PRO A 154 24.94 3.28 4.90
N TRP A 155 23.72 3.84 4.88
CA TRP A 155 23.24 4.81 3.90
C TRP A 155 23.28 6.25 4.42
N LYS A 156 24.11 6.52 5.44
CA LYS A 156 24.37 7.89 5.86
C LYS A 156 25.39 8.46 4.89
N LEU A 157 25.04 9.57 4.23
CA LEU A 157 26.02 10.37 3.49
C LEU A 157 27.11 10.78 4.48
N ASP A 158 28.34 10.34 4.21
CA ASP A 158 29.50 10.89 4.92
C ASP A 158 29.79 12.30 4.38
N ASP A 159 30.29 13.18 5.24
CA ASP A 159 30.59 14.56 4.85
C ASP A 159 31.66 14.60 3.74
N SER A 160 32.52 13.57 3.67
CA SER A 160 33.50 13.40 2.59
C SER A 160 32.84 13.02 1.25
N GLU A 161 31.79 12.21 1.26
CA GLU A 161 31.02 11.83 0.06
C GLU A 161 30.18 13.01 -0.45
N LEU A 162 29.61 13.81 0.47
CA LEU A 162 28.92 15.05 0.15
C LEU A 162 29.85 16.06 -0.52
N ALA A 163 31.06 16.26 0.03
CA ALA A 163 32.07 17.14 -0.55
C ALA A 163 32.48 16.68 -1.97
N PHE A 164 32.65 15.36 -2.16
CA PHE A 164 32.96 14.79 -3.47
C PHE A 164 31.82 15.02 -4.48
N ALA A 165 30.57 14.73 -4.11
CA ALA A 165 29.41 14.92 -4.98
C ALA A 165 29.21 16.38 -5.40
N LEU A 166 29.47 17.33 -4.49
CA LEU A 166 29.37 18.77 -4.77
C LEU A 166 30.56 19.29 -5.60
N SER A 167 31.74 18.70 -5.46
CA SER A 167 32.94 19.10 -6.22
C SER A 167 32.87 18.74 -7.72
N GLY A 168 32.09 17.72 -8.09
CA GLY A 168 31.88 17.30 -9.48
C GLY A 168 30.95 18.20 -10.30
N MET A 169 30.30 19.19 -9.70
CA MET A 169 29.39 20.12 -10.38
C MET A 169 30.07 21.37 -10.97
N GLN A 170 31.39 21.51 -10.84
CA GLN A 170 32.14 22.53 -11.57
C GLN A 170 32.32 22.09 -13.04
N THR A 171 31.37 22.50 -13.89
CA THR A 171 31.50 22.42 -15.35
C THR A 171 32.73 23.22 -15.79
N PRO A 172 33.62 22.66 -16.65
CA PRO A 172 34.68 23.46 -17.23
C PRO A 172 34.05 24.43 -18.22
N ASN A 173 34.14 25.73 -17.91
CA ASN A 173 33.85 26.80 -18.84
C ASN A 173 34.82 26.64 -20.03
N ARG A 174 34.35 26.13 -21.18
CA ARG A 174 35.11 26.16 -22.43
C ARG A 174 35.09 27.59 -22.96
N GLU A 175 35.94 28.44 -22.40
CA GLU A 175 36.29 29.69 -23.07
C GLU A 175 37.18 29.38 -24.27
N SER A 176 36.70 29.87 -25.41
CA SER A 176 37.35 29.79 -26.70
C SER A 176 38.55 30.73 -26.70
N ALA A 177 39.77 30.20 -26.69
CA ALA A 177 40.96 30.96 -27.00
C ALA A 177 41.34 30.71 -28.47
N VAL A 178 40.84 31.58 -29.34
CA VAL A 178 41.50 31.90 -30.60
C VAL A 178 42.83 32.57 -30.23
N ALA A 179 43.95 31.99 -30.63
CA ALA A 179 45.24 32.69 -30.65
C ALA A 179 45.94 32.38 -31.97
N LEU A 180 45.99 33.43 -32.80
CA LEU A 180 46.84 33.59 -33.97
C LEU A 180 48.31 33.61 -33.52
N GLY A 181 49.17 32.97 -34.31
CA GLY A 181 50.64 33.00 -34.17
C GLY A 181 51.28 31.93 -35.01
#